data_AF-A0A6M2EG77-F1
#
_entry.id   AF-A0A6M2EG77-F1
#
_cell.length_a   1.000
_cell.length_b   1.000
_cell.length_c   1.000
_cell.angle_alpha   90.00
_cell.angle_beta   90.00
_cell.angle_gamma   90.00
#
_symmetry.space_group_name_H-M   'P 1'
#
loop_
_entity.id
_entity.type
_entity.pdbx_description
1 polymer ?
#
loop_
_entity_poly.entity_id
_entity_poly.type
_entity_poly.pdbx_seq_one_letter_code
_entity_poly.pdbx_strand_id
1 'polypeptide(L)'
;MVFEGNEFLPDLLTPQRTFMPWRRGGNAEFNRFMFNIREYPKDPCRRPLVFFMESVTSGKNGIWSNYIRHDVADCNRGYAMKNLELVRVLSQKLEPDIEQMKAPRRQCCDLSPLFNGSMVVSIRKCGADELIAMHS
;
A
#
# COMPACT_ATOMS: atom_id res chain seq x y z
N MET A 1 -4.67 -6.73 -9.41
CA MET A 1 -5.21 -5.74 -10.37
C MET A 1 -4.15 -4.67 -10.57
N VAL A 2 -3.77 -4.43 -11.82
CA VAL A 2 -2.78 -3.44 -12.25
C VAL A 2 -3.47 -2.07 -12.26
N PHE A 3 -2.82 -1.07 -11.67
CA PHE A 3 -3.27 0.32 -11.57
C PHE A 3 -3.49 0.93 -12.97
N GLU A 4 -4.21 2.06 -13.09
CA GLU A 4 -4.60 2.76 -14.34
C GLU A 4 -3.44 3.19 -15.29
N GLY A 5 -2.64 2.24 -15.76
CA GLY A 5 -1.55 2.43 -16.69
C GLY A 5 -0.96 1.08 -17.11
N ASN A 6 -0.37 1.03 -18.30
CA ASN A 6 0.44 -0.10 -18.74
C ASN A 6 1.77 -0.14 -17.95
N GLU A 7 1.71 -0.33 -16.62
CA GLU A 7 2.88 -0.51 -15.78
C GLU A 7 3.23 -2.00 -15.69
N PHE A 8 4.51 -2.33 -15.89
CA PHE A 8 4.98 -3.70 -15.77
C PHE A 8 4.93 -4.13 -14.30
N LEU A 9 4.55 -5.39 -14.06
CA LEU A 9 4.49 -5.95 -12.70
C LEU A 9 5.81 -5.76 -11.90
N PRO A 10 7.02 -5.94 -12.47
CA PRO A 10 8.27 -5.63 -11.78
C PRO A 10 8.38 -4.18 -11.28
N ASP A 11 7.84 -3.21 -12.01
CA ASP A 11 7.87 -1.79 -11.62
C ASP A 11 6.93 -1.51 -10.43
N LEU A 12 5.84 -2.27 -10.34
CA LEU A 12 4.92 -2.24 -9.20
C LEU A 12 5.48 -2.95 -7.97
N LEU A 13 6.25 -4.02 -8.17
CA LEU A 13 6.89 -4.79 -7.10
C LEU A 13 8.10 -4.08 -6.50
N THR A 14 8.76 -3.22 -7.28
CA THR A 14 9.91 -2.45 -6.80
C THR A 14 9.44 -1.39 -5.78
N PRO A 15 9.93 -1.44 -4.53
CA PRO A 15 9.45 -0.55 -3.49
C PRO A 15 9.83 0.91 -3.75
N GLN A 16 8.92 1.82 -3.41
CA GLN A 16 9.22 3.25 -3.42
C GLN A 16 10.21 3.60 -2.33
N ARG A 17 11.20 4.43 -2.69
CA ARG A 17 12.14 4.98 -1.72
C ARG A 17 11.40 5.80 -0.65
N THR A 18 11.60 5.43 0.61
CA THR A 18 11.03 6.10 1.81
C THR A 18 12.09 6.71 2.74
N PHE A 19 13.36 6.63 2.39
CA PHE A 19 14.48 7.05 3.22
C PHE A 19 15.38 8.08 2.52
N MET A 20 16.12 8.84 3.32
CA MET A 20 17.19 9.71 2.84
C MET A 20 18.45 9.52 3.70
N PRO A 21 19.65 9.54 3.10
CA PRO A 21 20.89 9.52 3.85
C PRO A 21 21.02 10.79 4.69
N TRP A 22 21.57 10.64 5.89
CA TRP A 22 21.78 11.76 6.81
C TRP A 22 22.85 12.75 6.31
N ARG A 23 23.90 12.24 5.66
CA ARG A 23 25.02 13.05 5.18
C ARG A 23 24.62 13.80 3.91
N ARG A 24 24.57 15.14 3.98
CA ARG A 24 24.36 16.03 2.83
C ARG A 24 25.72 16.40 2.22
N GLY A 25 26.02 15.97 0.99
CA GLY A 25 27.28 16.32 0.29
C GLY A 25 27.71 15.31 -0.79
N GLY A 26 28.48 15.77 -1.78
CA GLY A 26 28.62 15.26 -3.17
C GLY A 26 28.93 13.79 -3.46
N ASN A 27 29.14 12.93 -2.46
CA ASN A 27 29.35 11.49 -2.62
C ASN A 27 28.38 10.65 -1.77
N ALA A 28 27.29 11.25 -1.28
CA ALA A 28 26.19 10.54 -0.62
C ALA A 28 25.31 9.85 -1.68
N GLU A 29 25.91 8.93 -2.43
CA GLU A 29 25.21 8.18 -3.46
C GLU A 29 24.14 7.30 -2.83
N PHE A 30 22.91 7.42 -3.34
CA PHE A 30 21.81 6.52 -3.00
C PHE A 30 22.09 5.07 -3.44
N ASN A 31 23.08 4.88 -4.32
CA ASN A 31 23.58 3.58 -4.78
C ASN A 31 24.33 2.76 -3.72
N ARG A 32 24.52 3.29 -2.50
CA ARG A 32 25.07 2.52 -1.37
C ARG A 32 24.16 1.40 -0.88
N PHE A 33 22.87 1.47 -1.20
CA PHE A 33 21.91 0.44 -0.82
C PHE A 33 21.87 -0.63 -1.91
N MET A 34 22.17 -1.88 -1.56
CA MET A 34 22.25 -3.01 -2.50
C MET A 34 20.88 -3.61 -2.85
N PHE A 35 19.83 -2.78 -2.88
CA PHE A 35 18.48 -3.22 -3.22
C PHE A 35 17.81 -2.23 -4.17
N ASN A 36 17.01 -2.76 -5.09
CA ASN A 36 16.31 -1.96 -6.08
C ASN A 36 15.20 -1.14 -5.41
N ILE A 37 15.16 0.15 -5.72
CA ILE A 37 14.13 1.10 -5.29
C ILE A 37 13.73 1.96 -6.47
N ARG A 38 12.46 2.35 -6.51
CA ARG A 38 12.01 3.42 -7.41
C ARG A 38 12.17 4.77 -6.72
N GLU A 39 12.64 5.77 -7.47
CA GLU A 39 12.79 7.13 -6.96
C GLU A 39 11.45 7.72 -6.52
N TYR A 40 11.50 8.62 -5.53
CA TYR A 40 10.32 9.36 -5.10
C TYR A 40 10.09 10.54 -6.05
N PRO A 41 8.95 10.61 -6.76
CA PRO A 41 8.72 11.66 -7.78
C PRO A 41 8.78 13.07 -7.19
N LYS A 42 9.51 13.97 -7.86
CA LYS A 42 9.59 15.39 -7.48
C LYS A 42 8.25 16.10 -7.67
N ASP A 43 7.59 15.83 -8.79
CA ASP A 43 6.25 16.33 -9.12
C ASP A 43 5.20 15.74 -8.14
N PRO A 44 4.49 16.58 -7.37
CA PRO A 44 3.44 16.14 -6.46
C PRO A 44 2.33 15.31 -7.13
N CYS A 45 2.01 15.59 -8.39
CA CYS A 45 0.93 14.89 -9.10
C CYS A 45 1.30 13.49 -9.58
N ARG A 46 2.60 13.21 -9.68
CA ARG A 46 3.13 11.87 -9.96
C ARG A 46 3.33 11.03 -8.70
N ARG A 47 3.12 11.60 -7.52
CA ARG A 47 3.25 10.87 -6.25
C ARG A 47 1.99 10.03 -5.97
N PRO A 48 2.14 8.86 -5.35
CA PRO A 48 0.99 8.08 -4.88
C PRO A 48 0.17 8.89 -3.87
N LEU A 49 -1.13 8.57 -3.75
CA LEU A 49 -1.95 9.12 -2.66
C LEU A 49 -1.37 8.66 -1.32
N VAL A 50 -1.31 9.59 -0.37
CA VAL A 50 -0.85 9.31 0.99
C VAL A 50 -2.05 9.36 1.91
N PHE A 51 -2.17 8.37 2.79
CA PHE A 51 -3.19 8.33 3.84
C PHE A 51 -2.51 8.20 5.19
N PHE A 52 -2.96 8.98 6.17
CA PHE A 52 -2.48 8.90 7.55
C PHE A 52 -3.49 8.19 8.42
N MET A 53 -2.98 7.40 9.37
CA MET A 53 -3.82 6.72 10.35
C MET A 53 -4.52 7.75 11.23
N GLU A 54 -5.85 7.72 11.25
CA GLU A 54 -6.68 8.61 12.05
C GLU A 54 -7.10 7.92 13.36
N SER A 55 -7.57 6.68 13.28
CA SER A 55 -8.10 5.96 14.43
C SER A 55 -7.95 4.45 14.28
N VAL A 56 -7.92 3.77 15.42
CA VAL A 56 -7.93 2.31 15.52
C VAL A 56 -8.97 1.91 16.54
N THR A 57 -9.79 0.91 16.23
CA THR A 57 -10.83 0.42 17.13
C THR A 57 -10.92 -1.10 17.05
N SER A 58 -11.05 -1.74 18.20
CA SER A 58 -11.31 -3.17 18.27
C SER A 58 -12.82 -3.43 18.23
N GLY A 59 -13.26 -4.36 17.38
CA GLY A 59 -14.65 -4.77 17.26
C GLY A 59 -14.79 -6.29 17.27
N LYS A 60 -16.05 -6.78 17.24
CA LYS A 60 -16.35 -8.22 17.25
C LYS A 60 -15.71 -8.99 16.09
N ASN A 61 -15.55 -8.35 14.94
CA ASN A 61 -15.05 -8.97 13.71
C ASN A 61 -13.55 -8.73 13.46
N GLY A 62 -12.83 -8.11 14.42
CA GLY A 62 -11.42 -7.77 14.29
C GLY A 62 -11.09 -6.33 14.65
N ILE A 63 -9.91 -5.90 14.24
CA ILE A 63 -9.39 -4.54 14.41
C ILE A 63 -9.73 -3.74 13.16
N TRP A 64 -10.39 -2.61 13.36
CA TRP A 64 -10.61 -1.59 12.35
C TRP A 64 -9.56 -0.50 12.49
N SER A 65 -8.89 -0.14 11.41
CA SER A 65 -8.06 1.06 11.33
C SER A 65 -8.53 1.97 10.20
N ASN A 66 -8.68 3.25 10.50
CA ASN A 66 -9.15 4.26 9.58
C ASN A 66 -7.96 5.12 9.14
N TYR A 67 -7.85 5.35 7.84
CA TYR A 67 -6.81 6.17 7.24
C TYR A 67 -7.43 7.28 6.41
N ILE A 68 -7.18 8.52 6.80
CA ILE A 68 -7.67 9.70 6.11
C ILE A 68 -6.66 10.16 5.07
N ARG A 69 -7.16 10.66 3.95
CA ARG A 69 -6.33 11.17 2.87
C ARG A 69 -5.55 12.41 3.30
N HIS A 70 -4.31 12.48 2.88
CA HIS A 70 -3.46 13.66 2.98
C HIS A 70 -3.28 14.29 1.60
N ASP A 71 -3.93 15.45 1.40
CA ASP A 71 -3.82 16.19 0.16
C ASP A 71 -2.60 17.12 0.16
N VAL A 72 -1.73 16.91 -0.82
CA VAL A 72 -0.49 17.69 -1.01
C VAL A 72 -0.62 18.70 -2.16
N ALA A 73 -1.46 18.40 -3.15
CA ALA A 73 -1.70 19.26 -4.31
C ALA A 73 -3.02 18.87 -5.01
N ASP A 74 -3.68 19.85 -5.64
CA ASP A 74 -4.81 19.59 -6.53
C ASP A 74 -4.28 19.07 -7.87
N CYS A 75 -4.40 17.77 -8.09
CA CYS A 75 -3.89 17.07 -9.25
C CYS A 75 -5.05 16.43 -10.01
N ASN A 76 -5.02 16.53 -11.34
CA ASN A 76 -6.01 15.86 -12.17
C ASN A 76 -5.80 14.33 -12.08
N ARG A 77 -6.68 13.66 -11.35
CA ARG A 77 -6.68 12.20 -11.13
C ARG A 77 -8.01 11.62 -11.61
N GLY A 78 -8.02 10.33 -11.93
CA GLY A 78 -9.25 9.60 -12.24
C GLY A 78 -10.30 9.77 -11.14
N TYR A 79 -11.59 9.79 -11.52
CA TYR A 79 -12.71 10.12 -10.64
C TYR A 79 -12.70 9.34 -9.32
N ALA A 80 -12.41 8.03 -9.37
CA ALA A 80 -12.33 7.18 -8.19
C ALA A 80 -11.23 7.61 -7.21
N MET A 81 -10.04 7.93 -7.73
CA MET A 81 -8.90 8.37 -6.93
C MET A 81 -9.08 9.79 -6.40
N LYS A 82 -9.81 10.64 -7.13
CA LYS A 82 -10.12 12.01 -6.70
C LYS A 82 -11.08 12.02 -5.51
N ASN A 83 -12.07 11.12 -5.50
CA ASN A 83 -13.11 11.10 -4.47
C ASN A 83 -12.80 10.19 -3.28
N LEU A 84 -11.73 9.36 -3.35
CA LEU A 84 -11.32 8.54 -2.22
C LEU A 84 -10.68 9.43 -1.14
N GLU A 85 -11.36 9.54 0.00
CA GLU A 85 -10.98 10.34 1.16
C GLU A 85 -10.64 9.46 2.38
N LEU A 86 -11.31 8.31 2.50
CA LEU A 86 -11.19 7.42 3.65
C LEU A 86 -10.93 5.98 3.23
N VAL A 87 -9.83 5.40 3.73
CA VAL A 87 -9.56 3.96 3.62
C VAL A 87 -9.79 3.34 4.99
N ARG A 88 -10.72 2.39 5.07
CA ARG A 88 -10.94 1.58 6.27
C ARG A 88 -10.31 0.22 6.08
N VAL A 89 -9.49 -0.21 7.02
CA VAL A 89 -8.87 -1.53 6.98
C VAL A 89 -9.48 -2.38 8.09
N LEU A 90 -10.06 -3.51 7.72
CA LEU A 90 -10.49 -4.53 8.65
C LEU A 90 -9.44 -5.63 8.69
N SER A 91 -8.85 -5.87 9.85
CA SER A 91 -7.92 -6.97 10.07
C SER A 91 -8.46 -7.88 11.17
N GLN A 92 -8.59 -9.18 10.89
CA GLN A 92 -8.93 -10.14 11.92
C GLN A 92 -7.76 -10.31 12.89
N LYS A 93 -8.03 -10.55 14.17
CA LYS A 93 -6.98 -10.97 15.10
C LYS A 93 -6.44 -12.30 14.59
N LEU A 94 -5.24 -12.26 14.03
CA LEU A 94 -4.56 -13.45 13.58
C LEU A 94 -3.81 -14.03 14.76
N GLU A 95 -4.03 -15.32 15.01
CA GLU A 95 -3.15 -16.18 15.79
C GLU A 95 -2.38 -17.02 14.77
N PRO A 96 -1.26 -16.50 14.24
CA PRO A 96 -0.50 -17.23 13.25
C PRO A 96 0.11 -18.46 13.91
N ASP A 97 -0.12 -19.62 13.30
CA ASP A 97 0.60 -20.84 13.66
C ASP A 97 2.09 -20.70 13.28
N ILE A 98 2.96 -21.48 13.90
CA ILE A 98 4.42 -21.49 13.70
C ILE A 98 4.76 -21.64 12.21
N GLU A 99 4.01 -22.48 11.48
CA GLU A 99 4.19 -22.67 10.04
C GLU A 99 3.79 -21.42 9.22
N GLN A 100 2.82 -20.63 9.69
CA GLN A 100 2.45 -19.36 9.05
C GLN A 100 3.48 -18.26 9.31
N MET A 101 4.21 -18.30 10.43
CA MET A 101 5.30 -17.37 10.72
C MET A 101 6.57 -17.66 9.89
N LYS A 102 6.77 -18.90 9.45
CA LYS A 102 7.90 -19.28 8.57
C LYS A 102 7.71 -18.82 7.12
N ALA A 103 6.47 -18.58 6.69
CA ALA A 103 6.17 -18.13 5.33
C ALA A 103 6.35 -16.59 5.20
N PRO A 104 6.98 -16.08 4.12
CA PRO A 104 7.37 -14.66 4.01
C PRO A 104 6.24 -13.63 4.10
N ARG A 105 4.99 -14.00 3.79
CA ARG A 105 3.71 -13.24 3.95
C ARG A 105 2.61 -13.96 3.15
N ARG A 106 1.43 -14.25 3.72
CA ARG A 106 0.27 -14.78 2.97
C ARG A 106 -1.08 -14.31 3.51
N GLN A 107 -1.22 -13.01 3.73
CA GLN A 107 -2.55 -12.43 3.95
C GLN A 107 -3.05 -11.87 2.62
N CYS A 108 -4.24 -12.30 2.25
CA CYS A 108 -4.95 -11.80 1.08
C CYS A 108 -5.85 -10.64 1.51
N CYS A 109 -6.20 -9.79 0.56
CA CYS A 109 -7.08 -8.66 0.82
C CYS A 109 -8.21 -8.63 -0.19
N ASP A 110 -9.41 -8.32 0.30
CA ASP A 110 -10.56 -7.97 -0.53
C ASP A 110 -10.77 -6.46 -0.48
N LEU A 111 -11.10 -5.89 -1.62
CA LEU A 111 -11.41 -4.47 -1.76
C LEU A 111 -12.92 -4.31 -1.97
N SER A 112 -13.57 -3.50 -1.14
CA SER A 112 -14.94 -3.07 -1.41
C SER A 112 -14.96 -2.05 -2.56
N PRO A 113 -16.09 -1.93 -3.29
CA PRO A 113 -16.28 -0.79 -4.18
C PRO A 113 -16.20 0.53 -3.39
N LEU A 114 -15.82 1.59 -4.09
CA LEU A 114 -15.83 2.95 -3.55
C LEU A 114 -17.28 3.38 -3.27
N PHE A 115 -17.56 3.79 -2.03
CA PHE A 115 -18.87 4.26 -1.61
C PHE A 115 -18.73 5.51 -0.73
N ASN A 116 -19.38 6.61 -1.14
CA ASN A 116 -19.32 7.91 -0.45
C ASN A 116 -17.89 8.33 -0.07
N GLY A 117 -16.96 8.22 -1.02
CA GLY A 117 -15.56 8.58 -0.82
C GLY A 117 -14.77 7.66 0.13
N SER A 118 -15.36 6.52 0.49
CA SER A 118 -14.72 5.53 1.36
C SER A 118 -14.56 4.17 0.68
N MET A 119 -13.50 3.46 1.03
CA MET A 119 -13.31 2.06 0.65
C MET A 119 -12.91 1.22 1.87
N VAL A 120 -13.28 -0.06 1.84
CA VAL A 120 -12.89 -1.05 2.85
C VAL A 120 -11.88 -2.02 2.25
N VAL A 121 -10.75 -2.19 2.93
CA VAL A 121 -9.75 -3.22 2.67
C VAL A 121 -9.88 -4.27 3.76
N SER A 122 -10.34 -5.47 3.41
CA SER A 122 -10.50 -6.57 4.36
C SER A 122 -9.32 -7.51 4.26
N ILE A 123 -8.51 -7.59 5.31
CA ILE A 123 -7.36 -8.50 5.42
C ILE A 123 -7.84 -9.84 5.97
N ARG A 124 -7.55 -10.92 5.24
CA ARG A 124 -7.95 -12.29 5.61
C ARG A 124 -6.89 -13.32 5.22
N LYS A 125 -7.11 -14.57 5.65
CA LYS A 125 -6.37 -15.72 5.12
C LYS A 125 -6.70 -15.87 3.62
N CYS A 126 -5.68 -16.21 2.84
CA CYS A 126 -5.87 -16.57 1.44
C CYS A 126 -6.68 -17.86 1.32
N GLY A 127 -7.54 -17.93 0.30
CA GLY A 127 -8.22 -19.16 -0.11
C GLY A 127 -7.24 -20.16 -0.74
N ALA A 128 -7.70 -21.40 -0.95
CA ALA A 128 -6.87 -22.47 -1.50
C ALA A 128 -6.29 -22.15 -2.89
N ASP A 129 -7.04 -21.40 -3.70
CA ASP A 129 -6.69 -21.09 -5.10
C ASP A 129 -6.10 -19.67 -5.27
N GLU A 130 -5.94 -18.92 -4.19
CA GLU A 130 -5.31 -17.59 -4.20
C GLU A 130 -3.79 -17.74 -4.12
N LEU A 131 -3.20 -18.20 -5.22
CA LEU A 131 -1.76 -18.30 -5.37
C LEU A 131 -1.17 -16.91 -5.65
N ILE A 132 0.01 -16.62 -5.09
CA ILE A 132 0.83 -15.47 -5.49
C ILE A 132 1.36 -15.79 -6.89
N ALA A 133 0.57 -15.51 -7.93
CA ALA A 133 1.02 -15.64 -9.31
C ALA A 133 2.04 -14.53 -9.60
N MET A 134 3.32 -14.84 -9.41
CA MET A 134 4.38 -14.13 -10.12
C MET A 134 4.38 -14.68 -11.54
N HIS A 135 3.66 -14.04 -12.46
CA HIS A 135 3.84 -14.32 -13.88
C HIS A 135 5.30 -13.98 -14.22
N SER A 136 6.01 -14.98 -14.76
CA SER A 136 7.38 -14.87 -15.27
C SER A 136 7.40 -14.25 -16.66
#